data_AF-A0A7X9DM90-F1
#
_entry.id   AF-A0A7X9DM90-F1
#
_cell.length_a   1.000
_cell.length_b   1.000
_cell.length_c   1.000
_cell.angle_alpha   90.00
_cell.angle_beta   90.00
_cell.angle_gamma   90.00
#
_symmetry.space_group_name_H-M   'P 1'
#
loop_
_entity.id
_entity.type
_entity.pdbx_description
1 polymer ?
#
loop_
_entity_poly.entity_id
_entity_poly.type
_entity_poly.pdbx_seq_one_letter_code
_entity_poly.pdbx_strand_id
1 'polypeptide(L)'
;MRRKFFIGVLLHFTVSEICVLTGQKIYLPERTSYVIYRTAEEMKIDGKTEEKSWLLAPWTTWFQDIEGDVHAQVPRFRTRVKMLWDDQYLYVFAELEESDLWAT
;
A
#
# COMPACT_ATOMS: atom_id res chain seq x y z
N MET A 1 -18.93 60.35 -45.43
CA MET A 1 -19.79 59.23 -44.98
C MET A 1 -19.13 58.58 -43.77
N ARG A 2 -19.60 58.89 -42.55
CA ARG A 2 -18.99 58.47 -41.28
C ARG A 2 -19.59 57.12 -40.85
N ARG A 3 -18.78 56.07 -40.73
CA ARG A 3 -19.17 54.83 -40.05
C ARG A 3 -18.29 54.66 -38.80
N LYS A 4 -18.89 54.89 -37.64
CA LYS A 4 -18.28 54.66 -36.32
C LYS A 4 -18.42 53.18 -36.00
N PHE A 5 -17.32 52.46 -35.77
CA PHE A 5 -17.33 51.12 -35.20
C PHE A 5 -17.03 51.25 -33.69
N PHE A 6 -17.97 50.83 -32.85
CA PHE A 6 -17.80 50.80 -31.40
C PHE A 6 -17.11 49.49 -31.00
N ILE A 7 -15.96 49.62 -30.33
CA ILE A 7 -15.28 48.53 -29.61
C ILE A 7 -15.97 48.41 -28.25
N GLY A 8 -16.44 47.22 -27.92
CA GLY A 8 -17.07 46.92 -26.64
C GLY A 8 -17.04 45.43 -26.34
N VAL A 9 -15.83 44.87 -26.19
CA VAL A 9 -15.66 43.54 -25.60
C VAL A 9 -15.79 43.70 -24.09
N LEU A 10 -17.00 43.49 -23.58
CA LEU A 10 -17.26 43.39 -22.14
C LEU A 10 -16.70 42.04 -21.65
N LEU A 11 -15.50 42.06 -21.06
CA LEU A 11 -14.96 40.97 -20.27
C LEU A 11 -15.83 40.80 -19.01
N HIS A 12 -16.88 39.99 -19.11
CA HIS A 12 -17.53 39.41 -17.93
C HIS A 12 -16.63 38.29 -17.40
N PHE A 13 -15.66 38.65 -16.55
CA PHE A 13 -14.98 37.68 -15.71
C PHE A 13 -15.96 37.26 -14.59
N THR A 14 -16.81 36.27 -14.87
CA THR A 14 -17.60 35.64 -13.82
C THR A 14 -16.65 34.85 -12.91
N VAL A 15 -16.80 35.03 -11.61
CA VAL A 15 -16.01 34.42 -10.51
C VAL A 15 -16.05 32.87 -10.51
N SER A 16 -16.71 32.23 -11.49
CA SER A 16 -16.80 30.77 -11.61
C SER A 16 -15.49 30.10 -12.02
N GLU A 17 -14.57 30.78 -12.71
CA GLU A 17 -13.33 30.14 -13.18
C GLU A 17 -12.27 29.96 -12.07
N ILE A 18 -12.35 30.71 -10.98
CA ILE A 18 -11.36 30.63 -9.88
C ILE A 18 -11.55 29.36 -9.02
N CYS A 19 -12.74 28.72 -9.06
CA CYS A 19 -13.03 27.56 -8.22
C CYS A 19 -12.37 26.24 -8.71
N VAL A 20 -11.85 26.19 -9.95
CA VAL A 20 -11.44 24.91 -10.56
C VAL A 20 -9.97 24.52 -10.27
N LEU A 21 -9.14 25.39 -9.70
CA LEU A 21 -7.68 25.14 -9.61
C LEU A 21 -7.11 24.76 -8.22
N THR A 22 -7.93 24.54 -7.18
CA THR A 22 -7.40 24.13 -5.85
C THR A 22 -8.02 22.84 -5.32
N GLY A 23 -8.30 21.89 -6.20
CA GLY A 23 -8.68 20.52 -5.84
C GLY A 23 -7.53 19.54 -6.06
N GLN A 24 -6.36 19.77 -5.46
CA GLN A 24 -5.28 18.79 -5.52
C GLN A 24 -5.66 17.60 -4.62
N LYS A 25 -6.32 16.60 -5.22
CA LYS A 25 -6.65 15.35 -4.54
C LYS A 25 -5.33 14.62 -4.27
N ILE A 26 -4.88 14.62 -3.02
CA ILE A 26 -3.72 13.84 -2.59
C ILE A 26 -4.14 12.36 -2.68
N TYR A 27 -3.69 11.66 -3.72
CA TYR A 27 -3.82 10.22 -3.83
C TYR A 27 -2.83 9.59 -2.84
N LEU A 28 -3.28 9.31 -1.62
CA LEU A 28 -2.54 8.40 -0.74
C LEU A 28 -2.63 7.00 -1.37
N PRO A 29 -1.53 6.24 -1.46
CA PRO A 29 -1.58 4.88 -1.95
C PRO A 29 -2.58 4.08 -1.10
N GLU A 30 -3.34 3.18 -1.73
CA GLU A 30 -4.26 2.32 -1.01
C GLU A 30 -3.49 1.54 0.06
N ARG A 31 -3.89 1.72 1.33
CA ARG A 31 -3.24 1.01 2.44
C ARG A 31 -3.68 -0.45 2.41
N THR A 32 -2.72 -1.36 2.26
CA THR A 32 -2.99 -2.79 2.41
C THR A 32 -3.28 -3.13 3.87
N SER A 33 -4.38 -3.85 4.11
CA SER A 33 -4.76 -4.34 5.44
C SER A 33 -4.80 -5.87 5.45
N TYR A 34 -4.31 -6.48 6.53
CA TYR A 34 -4.33 -7.93 6.73
C TYR A 34 -5.14 -8.29 7.96
N VAL A 35 -6.01 -9.29 7.82
CA VAL A 35 -6.70 -9.91 8.96
C VAL A 35 -5.84 -11.07 9.44
N ILE A 36 -5.49 -11.04 10.73
CA ILE A 36 -4.71 -12.10 11.38
C ILE A 36 -5.56 -12.74 12.47
N TYR A 37 -5.43 -14.05 12.61
CA TYR A 37 -6.32 -14.84 13.45
C TYR A 37 -5.63 -15.25 14.75
N ARG A 38 -6.45 -15.47 15.78
CA ARG A 38 -5.96 -16.06 17.02
C ARG A 38 -5.63 -17.53 16.77
N THR A 39 -4.48 -17.99 17.27
CA THR A 39 -4.16 -19.43 17.20
C THR A 39 -5.10 -20.23 18.10
N ALA A 40 -5.40 -21.47 17.69
CA ALA A 40 -6.21 -22.42 18.47
C ALA A 40 -5.35 -23.40 19.28
N GLU A 41 -4.04 -23.36 19.11
CA GLU A 41 -3.07 -24.28 19.72
C GLU A 41 -1.80 -23.54 20.13
N GLU A 42 -1.01 -24.17 21.00
CA GLU A 42 0.31 -23.66 21.37
C GLU A 42 1.24 -23.66 20.15
N MET A 43 1.85 -22.52 19.86
CA MET A 43 2.71 -22.36 18.70
C MET A 43 4.15 -22.74 19.06
N LYS A 44 4.70 -23.70 18.32
CA LYS A 44 6.12 -24.04 18.41
C LYS A 44 6.91 -23.23 17.39
N ILE A 45 7.91 -22.49 17.85
CA ILE A 45 8.71 -21.61 17.00
C ILE A 45 10.00 -22.33 16.60
N ASP A 46 9.87 -23.33 15.73
CA ASP A 46 10.99 -24.15 15.23
C ASP A 46 11.32 -23.93 13.75
N GLY A 47 10.70 -22.92 13.13
CA GLY A 47 10.91 -22.56 11.73
C GLY A 47 10.11 -23.40 10.73
N LYS A 48 9.17 -24.21 11.21
CA LYS A 48 8.25 -24.99 10.35
C LYS A 48 6.83 -24.41 10.39
N THR A 49 5.99 -24.86 9.45
CA THR A 49 4.58 -24.43 9.33
C THR A 49 3.63 -25.63 9.38
N GLU A 50 3.97 -26.65 10.15
CA GLU A 50 3.25 -27.94 10.17
C GLU A 50 2.01 -27.87 11.10
N GLU A 51 1.98 -26.90 12.01
CA GLU A 51 0.87 -26.59 12.90
C GLU A 51 -0.40 -26.22 12.10
N LYS A 52 -1.56 -26.70 12.56
CA LYS A 52 -2.84 -26.46 11.88
C LYS A 52 -3.15 -24.96 11.80
N SER A 53 -2.80 -24.22 12.85
CA SER A 53 -2.98 -22.78 12.89
C SER A 53 -2.14 -22.08 11.81
N TRP A 54 -0.90 -22.53 11.57
CA TRP A 54 -0.10 -22.02 10.45
C TRP A 54 -0.68 -22.38 9.10
N LEU A 55 -1.15 -23.62 8.92
CA LEU A 55 -1.74 -24.06 7.65
C LEU A 55 -2.97 -23.22 7.28
N LEU A 56 -3.77 -22.82 8.26
CA LEU A 56 -4.97 -21.98 8.07
C LEU A 56 -4.69 -20.48 7.98
N ALA A 57 -3.58 -20.00 8.52
CA ALA A 57 -3.23 -18.58 8.47
C ALA A 57 -3.01 -18.13 7.00
N PRO A 58 -3.69 -17.05 6.55
CA PRO A 58 -3.49 -16.53 5.22
C PRO A 58 -2.10 -15.92 5.07
N TRP A 59 -1.52 -16.07 3.89
CA TRP A 59 -0.35 -15.29 3.49
C TRP A 59 -0.73 -13.83 3.27
N THR A 60 0.19 -12.92 3.59
CA THR A 60 0.13 -11.56 3.05
C THR A 60 0.31 -11.57 1.53
N THR A 61 -0.01 -10.46 0.88
CA THR A 61 0.52 -10.24 -0.46
C THR A 61 2.04 -10.11 -0.37
N TRP A 62 2.71 -10.24 -1.52
CA TRP A 62 4.13 -9.95 -1.59
C TRP A 62 4.40 -8.51 -1.13
N PHE A 63 5.45 -8.35 -0.34
CA PHE A 63 5.89 -7.03 0.06
C PHE A 63 6.38 -6.28 -1.17
N GLN A 64 6.08 -4.99 -1.20
CA GLN A 64 6.40 -4.09 -2.30
C GLN A 64 7.43 -3.06 -1.83
N ASP A 65 8.04 -2.36 -2.77
CA ASP A 65 8.97 -1.29 -2.45
C ASP A 65 8.26 -0.16 -1.67
N ILE A 66 8.93 0.35 -0.64
CA ILE A 66 8.39 1.39 0.24
C ILE A 66 8.44 2.79 -0.38
N GLU A 67 9.21 2.97 -1.46
CA GLU A 67 9.22 4.20 -2.26
C GLU A 67 7.92 4.38 -3.06
N GLY A 68 7.09 3.33 -3.14
CA GLY A 68 5.77 3.36 -3.76
C GLY A 68 5.82 3.66 -5.26
N ASP A 69 4.73 4.19 -5.80
CA ASP A 69 4.55 4.41 -7.25
C ASP A 69 5.57 5.36 -7.89
N VAL A 70 6.29 6.16 -7.09
CA VAL A 70 7.34 7.07 -7.57
C VAL A 70 8.52 6.28 -8.15
N HIS A 71 8.79 5.10 -7.59
CA HIS A 71 9.86 4.20 -8.01
C HIS A 71 9.39 2.74 -7.93
N ALA A 72 8.16 2.45 -8.37
CA ALA A 72 7.53 1.13 -8.25
C ALA A 72 8.26 0.05 -9.03
N GLN A 73 9.34 -0.46 -8.43
CA GLN A 73 10.02 -1.66 -8.82
C GLN A 73 9.53 -2.77 -7.91
N VAL A 74 9.12 -3.88 -8.51
CA VAL A 74 8.85 -5.10 -7.74
C VAL A 74 10.18 -5.49 -7.09
N PRO A 75 10.21 -5.70 -5.75
CA PRO A 75 11.43 -6.11 -5.08
C PRO A 75 12.05 -7.33 -5.77
N ARG A 76 13.37 -7.28 -5.97
CA ARG A 76 14.12 -8.35 -6.65
C ARG A 76 13.90 -9.71 -5.99
N PHE A 77 13.81 -9.71 -4.66
CA PHE A 77 13.59 -10.91 -3.87
C PHE A 77 12.21 -10.87 -3.24
N ARG A 78 11.54 -12.01 -3.26
CA ARG A 78 10.20 -12.11 -2.72
C ARG A 78 10.24 -12.25 -1.21
N THR A 79 9.35 -11.50 -0.56
CA THR A 79 9.11 -11.61 0.88
C THR A 79 7.61 -11.55 1.13
N ARG A 80 7.11 -12.47 1.95
CA ARG A 80 5.74 -12.46 2.48
C ARG A 80 5.73 -13.10 3.85
N VAL A 81 4.65 -12.88 4.61
CA VAL A 81 4.52 -13.43 5.96
C VAL A 81 3.17 -14.11 6.17
N LYS A 82 3.13 -15.08 7.09
CA LYS A 82 1.92 -15.47 7.82
C LYS A 82 1.98 -14.87 9.22
N MET A 83 0.82 -14.53 9.76
CA MET A 83 0.72 -13.93 11.09
C MET A 83 -0.44 -14.51 11.87
N LEU A 84 -0.21 -14.75 13.15
CA LEU A 84 -1.17 -15.26 14.14
C LEU A 84 -0.94 -14.54 15.47
N TRP A 85 -1.88 -14.63 16.40
CA TRP A 85 -1.70 -14.07 17.74
C TRP A 85 -2.36 -14.93 18.84
N ASP A 86 -1.98 -14.72 20.09
CA ASP A 86 -2.70 -15.16 21.29
C ASP A 86 -2.62 -14.08 22.39
N ASP A 87 -3.03 -14.43 23.61
CA ASP A 87 -3.09 -13.47 24.71
C ASP A 87 -1.71 -12.94 25.14
N GLN A 88 -0.62 -13.60 24.73
CA GLN A 88 0.75 -13.30 25.14
C GLN A 88 1.63 -12.82 23.98
N TYR A 89 1.42 -13.33 22.77
CA TYR A 89 2.35 -13.14 21.66
C TYR A 89 1.68 -12.82 20.32
N LEU A 90 2.42 -12.08 19.50
CA LEU A 90 2.22 -12.00 18.06
C LEU A 90 3.24 -12.93 17.39
N TYR A 91 2.75 -13.86 16.58
CA TYR A 91 3.57 -14.80 15.83
C TYR A 91 3.70 -14.36 14.39
N VAL A 92 4.94 -14.36 13.87
CA VAL A 92 5.24 -14.00 12.49
C VAL A 92 6.11 -15.09 11.86
N PHE A 93 5.63 -15.69 10.78
CA PHE A 93 6.38 -16.61 9.95
C PHE A 93 6.73 -15.93 8.63
N ALA A 94 8.01 -15.74 8.34
CA ALA A 94 8.47 -15.05 7.15
C ALA A 94 9.05 -16.04 6.13
N GLU A 95 8.61 -15.91 4.88
CA GLU A 95 9.20 -16.57 3.72
C GLU A 95 10.00 -15.52 2.97
N LEU A 96 11.32 -15.72 2.87
CA LEU A 96 12.27 -14.82 2.22
C LEU A 96 13.07 -15.60 1.17
N GLU A 97 13.25 -15.01 0.00
CA GLU A 97 14.23 -15.44 -0.99
C GLU A 97 15.53 -14.64 -0.79
N GLU A 98 16.68 -15.31 -0.73
CA GLU A 98 18.00 -14.65 -0.66
C GLU A 98 19.04 -15.56 -1.32
N SER A 99 19.85 -15.01 -2.23
CA SER A 99 20.91 -15.74 -2.93
C SER A 99 22.19 -15.85 -2.11
N ASP A 100 22.47 -14.85 -1.28
CA ASP A 100 23.75 -14.68 -0.60
C ASP A 100 23.55 -14.74 0.91
N LEU A 101 23.07 -15.89 1.41
CA LEU A 101 22.91 -16.15 2.84
C LEU A 101 24.25 -16.52 3.50
N TRP A 102 24.63 -15.77 4.54
CA TRP A 102 25.76 -16.07 5.41
C TRP A 102 25.31 -15.97 6.87
N ALA A 103 25.70 -16.97 7.67
CA ALA A 103 25.53 -17.00 9.11
C ALA A 103 26.87 -17.40 9.71
N THR A 104 27.64 -16.40 10.15
CA THR A 104 28.95 -16.57 10.79
C THR A 104 28.86 -16.59 12.30
#